data_AF-A0A6H1W8J4-F1
#
_entry.id   AF-A0A6H1W8J4-F1
#
_cell.length_a   1.000
_cell.length_b   1.000
_cell.length_c   1.000
_cell.angle_alpha   90.00
_cell.angle_beta   90.00
_cell.angle_gamma   90.00
#
_symmetry.space_group_name_H-M   'P 1'
#
loop_
_entity.id
_entity.type
_entity.pdbx_description
1 polymer ?
#
loop_
_entity_poly.entity_id
_entity_poly.type
_entity_poly.pdbx_seq_one_letter_code
_entity_poly.pdbx_strand_id
1 'polypeptide(L)'
;MSATQSPVKVDATTDRLISDAAHFLGRTKKDIVSDAVREYVEVHRDELNAAIKESLSRFDGSKYAAVSVLTGMSAAELEELGGLPTE
;
A
#
# COMPACT_ATOMS: atom_id res chain seq x y z
N MET A 1 -22.10 -13.19 -7.49
CA MET A 1 -21.31 -13.35 -6.25
C MET A 1 -21.43 -12.04 -5.48
N SER A 2 -21.98 -12.05 -4.27
CA SER A 2 -22.12 -10.82 -3.48
C SER A 2 -20.72 -10.36 -3.07
N ALA A 3 -20.22 -9.28 -3.66
CA ALA A 3 -18.94 -8.71 -3.24
C ALA A 3 -19.07 -8.30 -1.78
N THR A 4 -18.19 -8.82 -0.92
CA THR A 4 -18.09 -8.42 0.49
C THR A 4 -17.85 -6.91 0.53
N GLN A 5 -18.76 -6.17 1.16
CA GLN A 5 -18.64 -4.73 1.34
C GLN A 5 -17.96 -4.45 2.67
N SER A 6 -16.92 -3.61 2.65
CA SER A 6 -16.21 -3.14 3.83
C SER A 6 -16.46 -1.64 4.03
N PRO A 7 -16.78 -1.19 5.25
CA PRO A 7 -16.99 0.23 5.51
C PRO A 7 -15.67 1.01 5.43
N VAL A 8 -15.72 2.20 4.82
CA VAL A 8 -14.61 3.17 4.79
C VAL A 8 -15.02 4.38 5.60
N LYS A 9 -14.21 4.73 6.61
CA LYS A 9 -14.43 5.94 7.42
C LYS A 9 -13.86 7.14 6.68
N VAL A 10 -14.67 8.17 6.55
CA VAL A 10 -14.29 9.47 5.97
C VAL A 10 -14.77 10.58 6.90
N ASP A 11 -14.18 11.76 6.80
CA ASP A 11 -14.67 12.94 7.49
C ASP A 11 -15.99 13.46 6.86
N ALA A 12 -16.67 14.36 7.57
CA ALA A 12 -17.97 14.89 7.14
C ALA A 12 -17.91 15.73 5.86
N THR A 13 -16.77 16.39 5.59
CA THR A 13 -16.57 17.19 4.38
C THR A 13 -16.48 16.26 3.17
N THR A 14 -15.68 15.19 3.30
CA THR A 14 -15.53 14.17 2.27
C THR A 14 -16.85 13.43 2.00
N ASP A 15 -17.61 13.04 3.03
CA ASP A 15 -18.94 12.42 2.82
C ASP A 15 -19.91 13.37 2.08
N ARG A 16 -19.88 14.68 2.38
CA ARG A 16 -20.71 15.65 1.65
C ARG A 16 -20.33 15.71 0.17
N LEU A 17 -19.04 15.79 -0.15
CA LEU A 17 -18.56 15.78 -1.54
C LEU A 17 -18.99 14.52 -2.29
N ILE A 18 -18.85 13.34 -1.66
CA ILE A 18 -19.29 12.06 -2.25
C ILE A 18 -20.81 12.07 -2.45
N SER A 19 -21.57 12.61 -1.49
CA SER A 19 -23.04 12.71 -1.57
C SER A 19 -23.49 13.60 -2.71
N ASP A 20 -22.90 14.78 -2.85
CA ASP A 20 -23.25 15.75 -3.89
C ASP A 20 -22.90 15.18 -5.27
N ALA A 21 -21.71 14.61 -5.44
CA ALA A 21 -21.30 13.97 -6.68
C ALA A 21 -22.23 12.81 -7.07
N ALA A 22 -22.56 11.93 -6.11
CA ALA A 22 -23.49 10.84 -6.33
C ALA A 22 -24.87 11.34 -6.75
N HIS A 23 -25.38 12.38 -6.08
CA HIS A 23 -26.66 13.00 -6.39
C HIS A 23 -26.68 13.59 -7.80
N PHE A 24 -25.74 14.48 -8.13
CA PHE A 24 -25.72 15.19 -9.40
C PHE A 24 -25.42 14.28 -10.60
N LEU A 25 -24.63 13.22 -10.40
CA LEU A 25 -24.29 12.27 -11.46
C LEU A 25 -25.29 11.11 -11.58
N GLY A 26 -26.28 11.01 -10.69
CA GLY A 26 -27.23 9.91 -10.67
C GLY A 26 -26.57 8.54 -10.42
N ARG A 27 -25.47 8.52 -9.66
CA ARG A 27 -24.67 7.32 -9.35
C ARG A 27 -24.73 7.01 -7.87
N THR A 28 -24.34 5.79 -7.48
CA THR A 28 -24.25 5.47 -6.06
C THR A 28 -22.95 5.99 -5.47
N LYS A 29 -22.95 6.34 -4.17
CA LYS A 29 -21.73 6.77 -3.45
C LYS A 29 -20.56 5.77 -3.62
N LYS A 30 -20.85 4.46 -3.62
CA LYS A 30 -19.83 3.41 -3.79
C LYS A 30 -19.14 3.50 -5.17
N ASP A 31 -19.89 3.87 -6.20
CA ASP A 31 -19.36 3.93 -7.58
C ASP A 31 -18.46 5.15 -7.73
N ILE A 32 -18.85 6.28 -7.11
CA ILE A 32 -18.01 7.48 -7.03
C ILE A 32 -16.68 7.16 -6.32
N VAL A 33 -16.73 6.50 -5.16
CA VAL A 33 -15.52 6.11 -4.43
C VAL A 33 -14.67 5.12 -5.23
N SER A 34 -15.28 4.12 -5.87
CA SER A 34 -14.57 3.14 -6.70
C SER A 34 -13.79 3.82 -7.83
N ASP A 35 -14.42 4.74 -8.56
CA ASP A 35 -13.78 5.42 -9.68
C ASP A 35 -12.70 6.38 -9.20
N ALA A 36 -12.98 7.19 -8.16
CA ALA A 36 -12.01 8.11 -7.59
C ALA A 36 -10.75 7.40 -7.10
N VAL A 37 -10.89 6.24 -6.45
CA VAL A 37 -9.74 5.45 -5.97
C VAL A 37 -8.93 4.90 -7.16
N ARG A 38 -9.60 4.38 -8.19
CA ARG A 38 -8.90 3.88 -9.40
C ARG A 38 -8.14 4.98 -10.11
N GLU A 39 -8.78 6.13 -10.31
CA GLU A 39 -8.16 7.29 -10.94
C GLU A 39 -6.96 7.79 -10.14
N TYR A 40 -7.12 7.92 -8.81
CA TYR A 40 -6.02 8.32 -7.94
C TYR A 40 -4.83 7.37 -8.03
N VAL A 41 -5.07 6.06 -8.02
CA VAL A 41 -4.01 5.04 -8.15
C VAL A 41 -3.32 5.10 -9.51
N GLU A 42 -4.07 5.26 -10.61
CA GLU A 42 -3.45 5.34 -11.94
C GLU A 42 -2.62 6.61 -12.11
N VAL A 43 -3.08 7.76 -11.59
CA VAL A 43 -2.32 9.02 -11.61
C VAL A 43 -1.01 8.90 -10.84
N HIS A 44 -0.99 8.18 -9.72
CA HIS A 44 0.19 8.02 -8.85
C HIS A 44 0.92 6.70 -9.10
N ARG A 45 0.65 6.02 -10.22
CA ARG A 45 1.15 4.66 -10.46
C ARG A 45 2.66 4.56 -10.41
N ASP A 46 3.37 5.54 -10.96
CA ASP A 46 4.84 5.53 -11.00
C ASP A 46 5.44 5.73 -9.61
N GLU A 47 4.87 6.62 -8.80
CA GLU A 47 5.27 6.85 -7.41
C GLU A 47 5.00 5.61 -6.55
N LEU A 48 3.80 5.03 -6.68
CA LEU A 48 3.44 3.79 -5.99
C LEU A 48 4.37 2.65 -6.37
N ASN A 49 4.67 2.49 -7.67
CA ASN A 49 5.61 1.47 -8.13
C ASN A 49 7.03 1.72 -7.62
N ALA A 50 7.47 2.97 -7.54
CA ALA A 50 8.77 3.33 -6.98
C ALA A 50 8.83 2.98 -5.48
N ALA A 51 7.82 3.36 -4.70
CA ALA A 51 7.74 3.05 -3.28
C ALA A 51 7.63 1.53 -3.03
N ILE A 52 6.88 0.80 -3.86
CA ILE A 52 6.80 -0.66 -3.79
C ILE A 52 8.15 -1.29 -4.11
N LYS A 53 8.84 -0.85 -5.17
CA LYS A 53 10.18 -1.34 -5.51
C LYS A 53 11.20 -1.02 -4.43
N GLU A 54 11.12 0.15 -3.82
CA GLU A 54 11.98 0.52 -2.69
C GLU A 54 11.70 -0.40 -1.50
N SER A 55 10.43 -0.60 -1.14
CA SER A 55 10.03 -1.49 -0.05
C SER A 55 10.45 -2.95 -0.30
N LEU A 56 10.29 -3.43 -1.54
CA LEU A 56 10.75 -4.75 -1.97
C LEU A 56 12.28 -4.85 -2.05
N SER A 57 13.00 -3.78 -2.37
CA SER A 57 14.48 -3.79 -2.35
C SER A 57 15.03 -3.98 -0.94
N ARG A 58 14.27 -3.56 0.08
CA ARG A 58 14.57 -3.85 1.50
C ARG A 58 14.22 -5.29 1.88
N PHE A 59 13.39 -5.96 1.10
CA PHE A 59 13.00 -7.36 1.23
C PHE A 59 13.43 -8.14 -0.02
N ASP A 60 14.74 -8.31 -0.21
CA ASP A 60 15.27 -9.12 -1.32
C ASP A 60 14.92 -10.63 -1.21
N GLY A 61 14.14 -11.01 -0.19
CA GLY A 61 13.72 -12.37 0.09
C GLY A 61 14.79 -13.23 0.74
N SER A 62 16.01 -12.71 0.91
CA SER A 62 17.07 -13.40 1.63
C SER A 62 16.82 -13.36 3.14
N LYS A 63 17.25 -14.41 3.84
CA LYS A 63 17.29 -14.41 5.31
C LYS A 63 18.11 -13.24 5.85
N TYR A 64 19.12 -12.78 5.08
CA TYR A 64 19.97 -11.64 5.43
C TYR A 64 19.19 -10.33 5.48
N ALA A 65 18.38 -10.01 4.48
CA ALA A 65 17.56 -8.80 4.49
C ALA A 65 16.53 -8.82 5.64
N ALA A 66 15.91 -9.97 5.91
CA ALA A 66 14.97 -10.12 7.01
C ALA A 66 15.63 -9.91 8.39
N VAL A 67 16.81 -10.52 8.61
CA VAL A 67 17.54 -10.36 9.87
C VAL A 67 18.08 -8.94 10.03
N SER A 68 18.59 -8.33 8.95
CA SER A 68 19.05 -6.93 8.95
C SER A 68 17.96 -5.95 9.35
N VAL A 69 16.72 -6.14 8.87
CA VAL A 69 15.56 -5.34 9.27
C VAL A 69 15.19 -5.53 10.74
N LEU A 70 15.31 -6.76 11.27
CA LEU A 70 14.95 -7.08 12.66
C LEU A 70 15.98 -6.60 13.67
N THR A 71 17.27 -6.62 13.31
CA THR A 71 18.37 -6.27 14.22
C THR A 71 18.88 -4.84 14.02
N GLY A 72 18.56 -4.21 12.88
CA GLY A 72 19.10 -2.91 12.48
C GLY A 72 20.57 -2.97 12.04
N MET A 73 21.17 -4.16 11.97
CA MET A 73 22.57 -4.37 11.59
C MET A 73 22.68 -4.55 10.08
N SER A 74 23.69 -3.94 9.46
CA SER A 74 24.01 -4.12 8.05
C SER A 74 24.49 -5.53 7.74
N ALA A 75 24.47 -5.92 6.46
CA ALA A 75 24.95 -7.23 6.02
C ALA A 75 26.42 -7.49 6.41
N ALA A 76 27.27 -6.45 6.41
CA ALA A 76 28.67 -6.57 6.81
C ALA A 76 28.84 -6.84 8.32
N GLU A 77 28.02 -6.20 9.16
CA GLU A 77 28.01 -6.43 10.61
C GLU A 77 27.49 -7.82 10.97
N LEU A 78 26.50 -8.32 10.22
CA LEU A 78 26.02 -9.69 10.37
C LEU A 78 27.10 -10.72 9.97
N GLU A 79 27.86 -10.44 8.91
CA GLU A 79 28.97 -11.29 8.49
C GLU A 79 30.10 -11.32 9.54
N GLU A 80 30.39 -10.18 10.16
CA GLU A 80 31.37 -10.07 11.26
C GLU A 80 30.96 -10.88 12.50
N LEU A 81 29.65 -11.07 12.72
CA LEU A 81 29.10 -11.91 13.79
C LEU A 81 28.96 -13.40 13.40
N GLY A 82 29.54 -13.81 12.28
CA GLY A 82 29.56 -15.20 11.83
C GLY A 82 28.50 -15.56 10.78
N GLY A 83 27.79 -14.56 10.24
CA GLY A 83 26.86 -14.72 9.13
C GLY A 83 25.56 -15.46 9.51
N LEU A 84 24.77 -15.81 8.49
CA LEU A 84 23.55 -16.62 8.66
C LEU A 84 23.77 -18.09 8.29
N PRO A 85 23.12 -19.03 8.99
CA PRO A 85 23.21 -20.44 8.65
C PRO A 85 22.63 -20.70 7.25
N THR A 86 23.42 -21.38 6.43
CA THR A 86 23.00 -21.93 5.15
C THR A 86 22.19 -23.21 5.43
N GLU A 87 20.93 -23.24 4.97
CA GLU A 87 20.15 -24.48 4.88
C GLU A 87 20.37 -25.13 3.51
#